data_AF-A0A4R6JTJ4-F1
#
_entry.id   AF-A0A4R6JTJ4-F1
#
_cell.length_a   1.000
_cell.length_b   1.000
_cell.length_c   1.000
_cell.angle_alpha   90.00
_cell.angle_beta   90.00
_cell.angle_gamma   90.00
#
_symmetry.space_group_name_H-M   'P 1'
#
loop_
_entity.id
_entity.type
_entity.pdbx_description
1 polymer ?
#
loop_
_entity_poly.entity_id
_entity_poly.type
_entity_poly.pdbx_seq_one_letter_code
_entity_poly.pdbx_strand_id
1 'polypeptide(L)'
;MTPPRWDATEALTVLTDMSTWTLPPDRWELVTEILDEFLEACHGQDTEACEAAVADLSPHGPVRVTRIGAAPPTGIPQPVLDRRNVLVHALSGRPAVPPETLSAPAGEAPRGPERPDRREQPHR
;
A
#
# COMPACT_ATOMS: atom_id res chain seq x y z
N MET A 1 -33.93 7.98 2.33
CA MET A 1 -32.79 7.09 2.02
C MET A 1 -31.53 7.91 2.29
N THR A 2 -30.99 7.82 3.50
CA THR A 2 -29.83 8.60 3.92
C THR A 2 -28.60 8.01 3.23
N PRO A 3 -27.78 8.81 2.51
CA PRO A 3 -26.55 8.29 1.93
C PRO A 3 -25.65 7.72 3.05
N PRO A 4 -24.88 6.65 2.76
CA PRO A 4 -23.94 6.11 3.74
C PRO A 4 -22.93 7.21 4.09
N ARG A 5 -22.76 7.44 5.39
CA ARG A 5 -22.11 8.64 5.97
C ARG A 5 -20.59 8.53 6.04
N TRP A 6 -20.04 7.37 5.69
CA TRP A 6 -18.61 7.11 5.77
C TRP A 6 -17.89 7.72 4.57
N ASP A 7 -17.03 8.69 4.84
CA ASP A 7 -16.20 9.34 3.85
C ASP A 7 -14.91 8.54 3.65
N ALA A 8 -14.79 7.85 2.51
CA ALA A 8 -13.56 7.15 2.14
C ALA A 8 -12.32 8.08 2.12
N THR A 9 -12.53 9.38 1.95
CA THR A 9 -11.51 10.43 2.05
C THR A 9 -10.88 10.50 3.45
N GLU A 10 -11.68 10.37 4.51
CA GLU A 10 -11.19 10.38 5.89
C GLU A 10 -10.34 9.14 6.15
N ALA A 11 -10.82 7.97 5.71
CA ALA A 11 -10.07 6.72 5.79
C ALA A 11 -8.71 6.82 5.07
N LEU A 12 -8.70 7.34 3.83
CA LEU A 12 -7.46 7.56 3.08
C LEU A 12 -6.52 8.56 3.75
N THR A 13 -7.06 9.57 4.42
CA THR A 13 -6.27 10.56 5.16
C THR A 13 -5.55 9.90 6.34
N VAL A 14 -6.27 9.13 7.17
CA VAL A 14 -5.70 8.40 8.30
C VAL A 14 -4.65 7.40 7.82
N LEU A 15 -4.97 6.58 6.80
CA LEU A 15 -4.04 5.62 6.22
C LEU A 15 -2.78 6.29 5.64
N THR A 16 -2.91 7.49 5.07
CA THR A 16 -1.75 8.24 4.56
C THR A 16 -0.87 8.72 5.71
N ASP A 17 -1.49 9.26 6.77
CA ASP A 17 -0.80 9.79 7.95
C ASP A 17 -0.06 8.69 8.75
N MET A 18 -0.55 7.44 8.73
CA MET A 18 0.09 6.28 9.39
C MET A 18 1.58 6.09 9.04
N SER A 19 2.01 6.55 7.86
CA SER A 19 3.43 6.51 7.46
C SER A 19 4.35 7.34 8.37
N THR A 20 3.78 8.28 9.12
CA THR A 20 4.48 9.15 10.07
C THR A 20 4.37 8.66 11.50
N TRP A 21 3.55 7.63 11.77
CA TRP A 21 3.29 7.17 13.13
C TRP A 21 4.52 6.47 13.70
N THR A 22 4.79 6.76 14.96
CA THR A 22 5.86 6.10 15.73
C THR A 22 5.24 5.53 16.98
N LEU A 23 4.97 4.23 16.96
CA LEU A 23 4.23 3.54 18.02
C LEU A 23 5.11 2.46 18.68
N PRO A 24 4.85 2.13 19.95
CA PRO A 24 5.38 0.93 20.58
C PRO A 24 4.89 -0.34 19.84
N PRO A 25 5.64 -1.45 19.89
CA PRO A 25 5.27 -2.70 19.23
C PRO A 25 3.88 -3.21 19.63
N ASP A 26 3.51 -3.16 20.91
CA ASP A 26 2.18 -3.60 21.39
C ASP A 26 1.04 -2.80 20.75
N ARG A 27 1.27 -1.52 20.42
CA ARG A 27 0.27 -0.70 19.73
C ARG A 27 0.20 -1.02 18.25
N TRP A 28 1.31 -1.43 17.64
CA TRP A 28 1.29 -1.89 16.25
C TRP A 28 0.52 -3.20 16.09
N GLU A 29 0.52 -4.08 17.11
CA GLU A 29 -0.33 -5.28 17.09
C GLU A 29 -1.82 -4.92 17.06
N LEU A 30 -2.27 -4.02 17.95
CA LEU A 30 -3.66 -3.52 17.93
C LEU A 30 -4.04 -2.87 16.60
N VAL A 31 -3.15 -2.04 16.06
CA VAL A 31 -3.35 -1.42 14.73
C VAL A 31 -3.43 -2.49 13.63
N THR A 32 -2.69 -3.59 13.74
CA THR A 32 -2.75 -4.68 12.76
C THR A 32 -4.12 -5.35 12.77
N GLU A 33 -4.68 -5.64 13.95
CA GLU A 33 -6.01 -6.24 14.09
C GLU A 33 -7.09 -5.34 13.49
N ILE A 34 -7.06 -4.04 13.80
CA ILE A 34 -8.01 -3.05 13.25
C ILE A 34 -7.92 -2.98 11.71
N LEU A 35 -6.72 -3.09 11.14
CA LEU A 35 -6.56 -3.10 9.67
C LEU A 35 -7.07 -4.40 9.03
N ASP A 36 -6.93 -5.54 9.69
CA ASP A 36 -7.51 -6.81 9.22
C ASP A 36 -9.05 -6.74 9.22
N GLU A 37 -9.66 -6.24 10.30
CA GLU A 37 -11.10 -6.00 10.38
C GLU A 37 -11.57 -5.00 9.30
N PHE A 38 -10.80 -3.94 9.06
CA PHE A 38 -11.12 -2.96 8.02
C PHE A 38 -11.06 -3.59 6.61
N LEU A 39 -10.09 -4.46 6.36
CA LEU A 39 -9.99 -5.19 5.09
C LEU A 39 -11.22 -6.08 4.89
N GLU A 40 -11.61 -6.83 5.92
CA GLU A 40 -12.80 -7.68 5.86
C GLU A 40 -14.07 -6.87 5.58
N ALA A 41 -14.25 -5.73 6.27
CA ALA A 41 -15.37 -4.82 6.06
C ALA A 41 -15.40 -4.25 4.63
N CYS A 42 -14.24 -3.88 4.09
CA CYS A 42 -14.12 -3.40 2.70
C CYS A 42 -14.49 -4.50 1.69
N HIS A 43 -14.08 -5.74 1.94
CA HIS A 43 -14.44 -6.89 1.13
C HIS A 43 -15.93 -7.25 1.20
N GLY A 44 -16.55 -7.14 2.39
CA GLY A 44 -17.98 -7.34 2.61
C GLY A 44 -18.86 -6.20 2.09
N GLN A 45 -18.26 -5.06 1.69
CA GLN A 45 -18.95 -3.81 1.38
C GLN A 45 -19.78 -3.28 2.57
N ASP A 46 -19.38 -3.62 3.79
CA ASP A 46 -20.04 -3.26 5.04
C ASP A 46 -19.62 -1.86 5.48
N THR A 47 -20.36 -0.86 4.98
CA THR A 47 -20.04 0.55 5.19
C THR A 47 -20.03 0.97 6.66
N GLU A 48 -20.89 0.37 7.50
CA GLU A 48 -20.90 0.65 8.95
C GLU A 48 -19.68 0.07 9.66
N ALA A 49 -19.22 -1.11 9.24
CA ALA A 49 -18.02 -1.73 9.79
C ALA A 49 -16.75 -0.96 9.35
N CYS A 50 -16.72 -0.45 8.12
CA CYS A 50 -15.67 0.45 7.67
C CYS A 50 -15.62 1.76 8.49
N GLU A 51 -16.78 2.35 8.79
CA GLU A 51 -16.88 3.55 9.64
C GLU A 51 -16.34 3.27 11.05
N ALA A 52 -16.73 2.14 11.65
CA ALA A 52 -16.26 1.71 12.96
C ALA A 52 -14.73 1.52 12.98
N ALA A 53 -14.18 0.82 11.99
CA ALA A 53 -12.74 0.58 11.90
C ALA A 53 -11.92 1.89 11.80
N VAL A 54 -12.42 2.89 11.06
CA VAL A 54 -11.79 4.22 11.00
C VAL A 54 -11.87 4.95 12.34
N ALA A 55 -13.01 4.85 13.02
CA ALA A 55 -13.20 5.44 14.35
C ALA A 55 -12.29 4.80 15.40
N ASP A 56 -12.05 3.49 15.34
CA ASP A 56 -11.12 2.76 16.20
C ASP A 56 -9.66 3.04 15.85
N LEU A 57 -9.32 3.25 14.57
CA LEU A 57 -7.96 3.57 14.13
C LEU A 57 -7.52 4.99 14.53
N SER A 58 -8.44 5.96 14.49
CA SER A 58 -8.20 7.38 14.81
C SER A 58 -7.49 7.65 16.15
N PRO A 59 -7.91 7.08 17.30
CA PRO A 59 -7.25 7.30 18.59
C PRO A 59 -5.83 6.72 18.68
N HIS A 60 -5.45 5.81 17.77
CA HIS A 60 -4.08 5.26 17.70
C HIS A 60 -3.10 6.14 16.93
N GLY A 61 -3.56 7.30 16.46
CA GLY A 61 -2.77 8.32 15.78
C GLY A 61 -1.45 8.70 16.44
N PRO A 62 -0.64 9.57 15.80
CA PRO A 62 0.75 9.77 16.15
C PRO A 62 0.88 10.17 17.62
N VAL A 63 1.41 9.24 18.42
CA VAL A 63 1.53 9.40 19.87
C VAL A 63 2.60 10.45 20.15
N ARG A 64 2.17 11.68 20.43
CA ARG A 64 3.07 12.76 20.87
C ARG A 64 3.50 12.64 22.34
N VAL A 65 2.95 11.68 23.08
CA VAL A 65 3.21 11.48 24.52
C VAL A 65 3.69 10.04 24.76
N THR A 66 5.00 9.84 24.74
CA THR A 66 5.62 8.60 25.22
C THR A 66 5.58 8.56 26.74
N ARG A 67 4.90 7.55 27.30
CA ARG A 67 4.89 7.29 28.75
C ARG A 67 6.31 6.97 29.23
N ILE A 68 6.73 7.55 30.36
CA ILE A 68 8.05 7.27 30.95
C ILE A 68 8.14 5.76 31.27
N GLY A 69 9.14 5.08 30.71
CA GLY A 69 9.37 3.64 30.87
C GLY A 69 8.76 2.74 29.79
N ALA A 70 8.08 3.28 28.78
CA ALA A 70 7.57 2.49 27.65
C ALA A 70 8.69 2.05 26.70
N ALA A 71 8.46 0.95 25.97
CA ALA A 71 9.33 0.50 24.88
C ALA A 71 9.54 1.64 23.86
N PRO A 72 10.74 1.75 23.25
CA PRO A 72 11.03 2.82 22.32
C PRO A 72 10.06 2.75 21.13
N PRO A 73 9.52 3.91 20.69
CA PRO A 73 8.65 3.93 19.53
C PRO A 73 9.44 3.46 18.30
N THR A 74 8.82 2.58 17.53
CA THR A 74 9.38 2.04 16.28
C THR A 74 8.64 2.63 15.10
N GLY A 75 9.31 2.72 13.96
CA GLY A 75 8.63 2.98 12.69
C GLY A 75 7.65 1.87 12.34
N ILE A 76 6.86 2.09 11.30
CA ILE A 76 5.82 1.15 10.87
C ILE A 76 6.39 -0.25 10.52
N PRO A 77 5.90 -1.33 11.15
CA PRO A 77 6.28 -2.69 10.80
C PRO A 77 5.87 -3.06 9.37
N GLN A 78 6.64 -3.92 8.71
CA GLN A 78 6.31 -4.47 7.39
C GLN A 78 4.89 -5.05 7.26
N PRO A 79 4.37 -5.87 8.21
CA PRO A 79 3.01 -6.42 8.08
C PRO A 79 1.91 -5.35 8.11
N VAL A 80 2.15 -4.23 8.80
CA VAL A 80 1.22 -3.10 8.87
C VAL A 80 1.27 -2.27 7.58
N LEU A 81 2.48 -2.07 7.05
CA LEU A 81 2.70 -1.40 5.76
C LEU A 81 1.96 -2.09 4.62
N ASP A 82 2.03 -3.42 4.55
CA ASP A 82 1.37 -4.21 3.51
C ASP A 82 -0.15 -4.01 3.53
N ARG A 83 -0.79 -4.22 4.68
CA ARG A 83 -2.25 -4.03 4.88
C ARG A 83 -2.70 -2.62 4.54
N ARG A 84 -1.97 -1.62 5.04
CA ARG A 84 -2.21 -0.21 4.73
C ARG A 84 -2.19 0.03 3.22
N ASN A 85 -1.19 -0.50 2.51
CA ASN A 85 -1.11 -0.32 1.06
C ASN A 85 -2.30 -0.99 0.34
N VAL A 86 -2.69 -2.21 0.74
CA VAL A 86 -3.87 -2.88 0.19
C VAL A 86 -5.14 -2.04 0.38
N LEU A 87 -5.37 -1.51 1.58
CA LEU A 87 -6.52 -0.64 1.88
C LEU A 87 -6.51 0.66 1.07
N VAL A 88 -5.35 1.32 0.95
CA VAL A 88 -5.21 2.53 0.12
C VAL A 88 -5.56 2.24 -1.33
N HIS A 89 -5.13 1.10 -1.87
CA HIS A 89 -5.45 0.69 -3.23
C HIS A 89 -6.95 0.38 -3.40
N ALA A 90 -7.53 -0.39 -2.47
CA ALA A 90 -8.94 -0.74 -2.48
C ALA A 90 -9.84 0.51 -2.44
N LEU A 91 -9.54 1.45 -1.54
CA LEU A 91 -10.31 2.69 -1.35
C LEU A 91 -10.09 3.72 -2.46
N SER A 92 -8.91 3.73 -3.09
CA SER A 92 -8.62 4.64 -4.23
C SER A 92 -9.19 4.15 -5.56
N GLY A 93 -9.82 2.97 -5.59
CA GLY A 93 -10.36 2.37 -6.82
C GLY A 93 -9.29 2.01 -7.85
N ARG A 94 -8.01 1.94 -7.44
CA ARG A 94 -6.89 1.55 -8.31
C ARG A 94 -6.54 0.10 -8.00
N PRO A 95 -6.67 -0.84 -8.96
CA PRO A 95 -6.30 -2.22 -8.72
C PRO A 95 -4.85 -2.28 -8.26
N ALA A 96 -4.61 -2.95 -7.13
CA ALA A 96 -3.28 -3.27 -6.67
C ALA A 96 -2.60 -4.06 -7.79
N VAL A 97 -1.66 -3.44 -8.48
CA VAL A 97 -0.78 -4.18 -9.39
C VAL A 97 0.09 -5.07 -8.50
N PRO A 98 -0.01 -6.40 -8.60
CA PRO A 98 0.86 -7.28 -7.83
C PRO A 98 2.32 -6.97 -8.19
N PRO A 99 3.29 -7.14 -7.27
CA PRO A 99 4.70 -6.84 -7.50
C PRO A 99 5.41 -7.75 -8.53
N GLU A 100 4.67 -8.46 -9.40
CA GLU A 100 5.20 -9.49 -10.30
C GLU A 100 5.71 -8.96 -11.65
N THR A 101 6.06 -7.68 -11.80
CA THR A 101 6.60 -7.18 -13.10
C THR A 101 7.89 -6.37 -13.00
N LEU A 102 8.54 -6.35 -11.83
CA LEU A 102 9.88 -5.74 -11.68
C LEU A 102 10.95 -6.77 -11.29
N SER A 103 10.75 -8.03 -11.66
CA SER A 103 11.80 -9.05 -11.63
C SER A 103 12.35 -9.28 -13.04
N ALA A 104 13.35 -8.45 -13.39
CA ALA A 104 14.54 -8.73 -14.22
C ALA A 104 14.88 -7.61 -15.22
N PRO A 105 15.95 -6.84 -14.97
CA PRO A 105 16.81 -6.29 -16.02
C PRO A 105 17.88 -7.35 -16.36
N ALA A 106 17.77 -8.04 -17.48
CA ALA A 106 18.85 -8.89 -17.98
C ALA A 106 18.77 -9.02 -19.50
N GLY A 107 19.91 -8.81 -20.14
CA GLY A 107 20.02 -8.51 -21.56
C GLY A 107 19.67 -9.65 -22.50
N GLU A 108 19.31 -9.26 -23.72
CA GLU A 108 19.59 -10.02 -24.92
C GLU A 108 19.86 -9.05 -26.08
N ALA A 109 21.08 -8.53 -26.12
CA ALA A 109 21.80 -8.42 -27.39
C ALA A 109 22.69 -9.66 -27.44
N PRO A 110 22.48 -10.58 -28.40
CA PRO A 110 23.21 -10.44 -29.65
C PRO A 110 22.49 -11.06 -30.88
N ARG A 111 22.54 -10.39 -32.04
CA ARG A 111 22.69 -11.12 -33.30
C ARG A 111 23.65 -10.37 -34.22
N GLY A 112 24.82 -10.98 -34.37
CA GLY A 112 25.79 -10.68 -35.41
C GLY A 112 25.26 -11.03 -36.82
N PRO A 113 26.14 -10.96 -37.83
CA PRO A 113 25.85 -10.27 -39.08
C PRO A 113 25.27 -11.21 -40.15
N GLU A 114 24.16 -10.82 -40.77
CA GLU A 114 23.68 -11.48 -41.98
C GLU A 114 23.82 -10.52 -43.16
N ARG A 115 24.92 -10.68 -43.90
CA ARG A 115 24.95 -10.37 -45.34
C ARG A 115 24.00 -11.36 -46.04
N PRO A 116 23.28 -10.94 -47.09
CA PRO A 116 23.80 -11.27 -48.41
C PRO A 116 23.62 -10.18 -49.48
N ASP A 117 24.69 -10.05 -50.26
CA ASP A 117 24.72 -9.97 -51.72
C ASP A 117 23.48 -9.42 -52.47
N ARG A 118 23.62 -8.23 -53.07
CA ARG A 118 22.95 -7.94 -54.34
C ARG A 118 23.70 -6.89 -55.17
N ARG A 119 24.40 -7.41 -56.19
CA ARG A 119 24.58 -6.86 -57.56
C ARG A 119 25.37 -5.55 -57.68
N GLU A 120 26.60 -5.62 -58.17
CA GLU A 120 26.91 -5.44 -59.61
C GLU A 120 26.46 -4.06 -60.14
N GLN A 121 27.35 -3.06 -60.13
CA GLN A 121 28.23 -2.63 -61.26
C GLN A 121 27.75 -1.25 -61.81
N PRO A 122 28.47 -0.54 -62.69
CA PRO A 122 29.79 0.12 -62.52
C PRO A 122 29.74 1.59 -63.05
N HIS A 123 30.92 2.19 -63.29
CA HIS A 123 31.19 3.45 -64.03
C HIS A 123 30.91 4.77 -63.28
N ARG A 124 31.79 5.77 -63.24
CA ARG A 124 32.93 6.13 -64.10
C ARG A 124 33.88 7.06 -63.33
#